data_AF-A0A813DWN0-F1
#
_entry.id   AF-A0A813DWN0-F1
#
_cell.length_a   1.000
_cell.length_b   1.000
_cell.length_c   1.000
_cell.angle_alpha   90.00
_cell.angle_beta   90.00
_cell.angle_gamma   90.00
#
_symmetry.space_group_name_H-M   'P 1'
#
loop_
_entity.id
_entity.type
_entity.pdbx_description
1 polymer ?
#
loop_
_entity_poly.entity_id
_entity_poly.type
_entity_poly.pdbx_seq_one_letter_code
_entity_poly.pdbx_strand_id
1 'polypeptide(L)'
;MNNIPALLNHLDGNRESPTLSLAYASINDDGIMEVSKFIRDNPFVKYLDLRGNNIQAKGAMALANGIKINRSLRSLNLKWNAIGRDPSGVSAVCDVLKSNLTIGHVDLRNNRVNNVGAKYVGEMLATNTTITHMDLSWNDLGVDGGIALLDGLKHNSTLVDCQLSGSKVGEECLHEVAFLLRRNRASAAYKASPNATGAQMAAADPKTKDLARPDTTSRSMPGGVVVDQSPKVKGANRASWTAKDSSTLMLRLMMKEREQVLPEDKLFYQQIAEHIDKMLLETGKHKQGRVDGEEREKLSTQGFLEREQRYIKEIRNCEEELQKVINQKEQLQKELAGKSIVLQRVQEETTLSVRESVSVQERGVAEEQQLRKELKDAVFDKRDLQDRLALNSKDNELLGQENERLRAHVKSFQRDVNEILA
;
A
#
# COMPACT_ATOMS: atom_id res chain seq x y z
N MET A 1 -4.47 20.80 -12.94
CA MET A 1 -3.90 21.50 -14.10
C MET A 1 -4.32 20.78 -15.38
N ASN A 2 -5.52 21.09 -15.90
CA ASN A 2 -5.84 20.80 -17.31
C ASN A 2 -5.19 21.83 -18.27
N ASN A 3 -4.28 22.66 -17.76
CA ASN A 3 -3.63 23.73 -18.51
C ASN A 3 -2.19 23.29 -18.83
N ILE A 4 -2.01 22.64 -19.97
CA ILE A 4 -0.71 22.16 -20.49
C ILE A 4 0.37 23.26 -20.46
N PRO A 5 0.10 24.52 -20.85
CA PRO A 5 1.05 25.63 -20.69
C PRO A 5 1.59 25.83 -19.27
N ALA A 6 0.74 25.73 -18.24
CA ALA A 6 1.16 25.88 -16.85
C ALA A 6 2.05 24.71 -16.39
N LEU A 7 1.75 23.49 -16.88
CA LEU A 7 2.58 22.31 -16.66
C LEU A 7 3.96 22.47 -17.30
N LEU A 8 4.04 22.93 -18.55
CA LEU A 8 5.30 23.17 -19.25
C LEU A 8 6.17 24.21 -18.54
N ASN A 9 5.58 25.33 -18.11
CA ASN A 9 6.32 26.34 -17.32
C ASN A 9 6.86 25.75 -16.00
N HIS A 10 6.10 24.88 -15.34
CA HIS A 10 6.55 24.21 -14.12
C HIS A 10 7.65 23.17 -14.37
N LEU A 11 7.61 22.47 -15.51
CA LEU A 11 8.66 21.56 -15.94
C LEU A 11 9.96 22.32 -16.27
N ASP A 12 9.85 23.43 -17.00
CA ASP A 12 10.99 24.28 -17.35
C ASP A 12 11.66 24.88 -16.10
N GLY A 13 10.88 25.32 -15.11
CA GLY A 13 11.41 25.79 -13.83
C GLY A 13 12.11 24.71 -12.99
N ASN A 14 11.86 23.43 -13.25
CA ASN A 14 12.42 22.29 -12.51
C ASN A 14 13.45 21.47 -13.31
N ARG A 15 14.01 22.03 -14.40
CA ARG A 15 14.98 21.33 -15.26
C ARG A 15 16.19 20.78 -14.52
N GLU A 16 16.67 21.48 -13.51
CA GLU A 16 17.88 21.11 -12.76
C GLU A 16 17.58 20.37 -11.45
N SER A 17 16.31 20.29 -11.06
CA SER A 17 15.92 19.68 -9.79
C SER A 17 16.00 18.15 -9.85
N PRO A 18 16.61 17.49 -8.85
CA PRO A 18 16.62 16.03 -8.77
C PRO A 18 15.25 15.42 -8.44
N THR A 19 14.32 16.25 -7.96
CA THR A 19 12.98 15.82 -7.55
C THR A 19 11.93 16.61 -8.33
N LEU A 20 11.10 15.90 -9.10
CA LEU A 20 9.95 16.48 -9.80
C LEU A 20 8.67 15.94 -9.16
N SER A 21 7.92 16.81 -8.48
CA SER A 21 6.65 16.46 -7.87
C SER A 21 5.49 17.16 -8.57
N LEU A 22 4.57 16.37 -9.10
CA LEU A 22 3.33 16.78 -9.74
C LEU A 22 2.15 16.05 -9.07
N ALA A 23 2.21 15.92 -7.75
CA ALA A 23 1.19 15.26 -6.95
C ALA A 23 -0.14 16.03 -7.00
N TYR A 24 -1.26 15.32 -7.14
CA TYR A 24 -2.62 15.87 -7.15
C TYR A 24 -2.82 17.03 -8.13
N ALA A 25 -2.03 17.07 -9.21
CA ALA A 25 -2.07 18.12 -10.20
C ALA A 25 -3.18 17.92 -11.23
N SER A 26 -4.10 16.98 -11.03
CA SER A 26 -5.19 16.62 -11.97
C SER A 26 -4.70 16.44 -13.42
N ILE A 27 -3.52 15.85 -13.60
CA ILE A 27 -2.93 15.62 -14.90
C ILE A 27 -3.64 14.43 -15.57
N ASN A 28 -4.07 14.62 -16.82
CA ASN A 28 -4.64 13.58 -17.67
C ASN A 28 -3.55 12.88 -18.51
N ASP A 29 -3.94 11.90 -19.32
CA ASP A 29 -3.01 11.18 -20.20
C ASP A 29 -2.23 12.12 -21.16
N ASP A 30 -2.86 13.22 -21.61
CA ASP A 30 -2.21 14.21 -22.49
C ASP A 30 -1.10 14.98 -21.77
N GLY A 31 -1.35 15.42 -20.54
CA GLY A 31 -0.31 16.07 -19.74
C GLY A 31 0.85 15.12 -19.41
N ILE A 32 0.58 13.82 -19.22
CA ILE A 32 1.65 12.82 -19.06
C ILE A 32 2.47 12.62 -20.33
N MET A 33 1.88 12.78 -21.52
CA MET A 33 2.67 12.75 -22.76
C MET A 33 3.74 13.85 -22.76
N GLU A 34 3.42 15.06 -22.28
CA GLU A 34 4.40 16.14 -22.16
C GLU A 34 5.43 15.88 -21.06
N VAL A 35 5.00 15.37 -19.89
CA VAL A 35 5.93 14.96 -18.82
C VAL A 35 6.87 13.87 -19.32
N SER A 36 6.39 12.92 -20.12
CA SER A 36 7.22 11.84 -20.67
C SER A 36 8.30 12.37 -21.62
N LYS A 37 7.96 13.33 -22.49
CA LYS A 37 8.95 14.01 -23.35
C LYS A 37 10.01 14.72 -22.52
N PHE A 38 9.59 15.42 -21.46
CA PHE A 38 10.52 16.08 -20.55
C PHE A 38 11.44 15.09 -19.84
N ILE A 39 10.90 14.00 -19.29
CA ILE A 39 11.67 12.98 -18.57
C ILE A 39 12.65 12.26 -19.51
N ARG A 40 12.27 12.02 -20.76
CA ARG A 40 13.16 11.42 -21.76
C ARG A 40 14.46 12.19 -21.91
N ASP A 41 14.36 13.52 -21.96
CA ASP A 41 15.47 14.41 -22.32
C ASP A 41 16.18 14.99 -21.07
N ASN A 42 15.60 14.85 -19.88
CA ASN A 42 16.15 15.39 -18.62
C ASN A 42 17.05 14.38 -17.87
N PRO A 43 18.35 14.67 -17.67
CA PRO A 43 19.28 13.78 -16.97
C PRO A 43 19.37 14.01 -15.45
N PHE A 44 18.71 15.03 -14.91
CA PHE A 44 18.82 15.44 -13.50
C PHE A 44 17.75 14.80 -12.61
N VAL A 45 16.53 14.62 -13.13
CA VAL A 45 15.42 14.07 -12.35
C VAL A 45 15.72 12.62 -11.93
N LYS A 46 15.78 12.41 -10.62
CA LYS A 46 15.98 11.11 -9.95
C LYS A 46 14.71 10.60 -9.30
N TYR A 47 13.84 11.50 -8.84
CA TYR A 47 12.59 11.16 -8.17
C TYR A 47 11.42 11.81 -8.90
N LEU A 48 10.50 11.00 -9.39
CA LEU A 48 9.30 11.45 -10.09
C LEU A 48 8.05 11.08 -9.28
N ASP A 49 7.33 12.09 -8.83
CA ASP A 49 6.10 11.92 -8.06
C ASP A 49 4.88 12.38 -8.87
N LEU A 50 4.07 11.42 -9.30
CA LEU A 50 2.86 11.61 -10.09
C LEU A 50 1.61 11.12 -9.34
N ARG A 51 1.66 11.09 -8.00
CA ARG A 51 0.55 10.56 -7.20
C ARG A 51 -0.75 11.35 -7.38
N GLY A 52 -1.90 10.67 -7.33
CA GLY A 52 -3.21 11.34 -7.28
C GLY A 52 -3.60 12.08 -8.57
N ASN A 53 -3.12 11.62 -9.73
CA ASN A 53 -3.50 12.14 -11.04
C ASN A 53 -4.51 11.20 -11.73
N ASN A 54 -4.92 11.52 -12.95
CA ASN A 54 -5.86 10.70 -13.73
C ASN A 54 -5.13 9.96 -14.86
N ILE A 55 -4.02 9.31 -14.53
CA ILE A 55 -3.21 8.55 -15.49
C ILE A 55 -3.86 7.19 -15.73
N GLN A 56 -4.20 6.91 -16.98
CA GLN A 56 -4.75 5.63 -17.44
C GLN A 56 -3.72 4.91 -18.31
N ALA A 57 -4.14 3.88 -19.04
CA ALA A 57 -3.22 3.07 -19.84
C ALA A 57 -2.49 3.86 -20.94
N LYS A 58 -3.15 4.85 -21.59
CA LYS A 58 -2.50 5.67 -22.62
C LYS A 58 -1.39 6.54 -22.04
N GLY A 59 -1.64 7.20 -20.92
CA GLY A 59 -0.62 7.98 -20.21
C GLY A 59 0.52 7.09 -19.70
N ALA A 60 0.21 5.89 -19.20
CA ALA A 60 1.21 4.92 -18.75
C ALA A 60 2.13 4.45 -19.89
N MET A 61 1.58 4.15 -21.07
CA MET A 61 2.36 3.82 -22.27
C MET A 61 3.27 4.98 -22.70
N ALA A 62 2.74 6.20 -22.68
CA ALA A 62 3.54 7.38 -22.97
C ALA A 62 4.71 7.53 -21.98
N LEU A 63 4.42 7.42 -20.68
CA LEU A 63 5.43 7.49 -19.62
C LEU A 63 6.50 6.39 -19.76
N ALA A 64 6.08 5.17 -20.09
CA ALA A 64 6.98 4.05 -20.33
C ALA A 64 7.99 4.36 -21.45
N ASN A 65 7.54 4.99 -22.55
CA ASN A 65 8.44 5.40 -23.63
C ASN A 65 9.52 6.41 -23.18
N GLY A 66 9.17 7.34 -22.29
CA GLY A 66 10.14 8.29 -21.72
C GLY A 66 11.13 7.61 -20.78
N ILE A 67 10.64 6.73 -19.89
CA ILE A 67 11.45 5.97 -18.93
C ILE A 67 12.41 4.99 -19.63
N LYS A 68 12.04 4.45 -20.79
CA LYS A 68 12.88 3.52 -21.55
C LYS A 68 14.25 4.11 -21.91
N ILE A 69 14.25 5.41 -22.26
CA ILE A 69 15.44 6.15 -22.67
C ILE A 69 16.12 6.80 -21.46
N ASN A 70 15.33 7.28 -20.50
CA ASN A 70 15.88 7.92 -19.31
C ASN A 70 16.75 6.96 -18.48
N ARG A 71 17.93 7.44 -18.07
CA ARG A 71 18.91 6.72 -17.23
C ARG A 71 19.20 7.40 -15.89
N SER A 72 18.49 8.49 -15.57
CA SER A 72 18.66 9.24 -14.31
C SER A 72 17.66 8.82 -13.24
N LEU A 73 16.46 8.39 -13.63
CA LEU A 73 15.37 8.12 -12.71
C LEU A 73 15.69 6.91 -11.82
N ARG A 74 15.50 7.11 -10.52
CA ARG A 74 15.74 6.12 -9.45
C ARG A 74 14.46 5.73 -8.73
N SER A 75 13.49 6.64 -8.64
CA SER A 75 12.22 6.42 -7.94
C SER A 75 11.05 6.95 -8.75
N LEU A 76 10.01 6.13 -8.87
CA LEU A 76 8.79 6.42 -9.60
C LEU A 76 7.57 6.20 -8.68
N ASN A 77 6.84 7.27 -8.38
CA ASN A 77 5.62 7.21 -7.61
C ASN A 77 4.40 7.46 -8.51
N LEU A 78 3.60 6.42 -8.70
CA LEU A 78 2.38 6.43 -9.51
C LEU A 78 1.13 6.12 -8.67
N LYS A 79 1.21 6.26 -7.33
CA LYS A 79 0.11 5.99 -6.41
C LYS A 79 -1.18 6.73 -6.78
N TRP A 80 -2.33 6.10 -6.55
CA TRP A 80 -3.66 6.72 -6.75
C TRP A 80 -3.86 7.23 -8.19
N ASN A 81 -3.60 6.35 -9.16
CA ASN A 81 -3.91 6.55 -10.58
C ASN A 81 -4.79 5.39 -11.06
N ALA A 82 -5.01 5.25 -12.37
CA ALA A 82 -5.86 4.22 -12.97
C ALA A 82 -5.14 3.42 -14.06
N ILE A 83 -3.82 3.20 -13.90
CA ILE A 83 -2.96 2.53 -14.88
C ILE A 83 -3.42 1.09 -15.17
N GLY A 84 -3.86 0.38 -14.12
CA GLY A 84 -4.32 -1.01 -14.19
C GLY A 84 -5.75 -1.20 -14.66
N ARG A 85 -6.48 -0.12 -15.00
CA ARG A 85 -7.82 -0.22 -15.57
C ARG A 85 -7.83 -1.06 -16.86
N ASP A 86 -6.75 -0.97 -17.64
CA ASP A 86 -6.49 -1.81 -18.79
C ASP A 86 -5.12 -2.49 -18.62
N PRO A 87 -5.01 -3.82 -18.82
CA PRO A 87 -3.75 -4.54 -18.67
C PRO A 87 -2.58 -4.00 -19.51
N SER A 88 -2.87 -3.36 -20.65
CA SER A 88 -1.86 -2.76 -21.54
C SER A 88 -1.04 -1.67 -20.83
N GLY A 89 -1.65 -0.91 -19.92
CA GLY A 89 -0.94 0.12 -19.16
C GLY A 89 0.12 -0.47 -18.23
N VAL A 90 -0.23 -1.54 -17.51
CA VAL A 90 0.69 -2.24 -16.60
C VAL A 90 1.77 -2.99 -17.39
N SER A 91 1.38 -3.65 -18.49
CA SER A 91 2.31 -4.35 -19.40
C SER A 91 3.37 -3.40 -19.94
N ALA A 92 2.99 -2.23 -20.46
CA ALA A 92 3.95 -1.26 -21.00
C ALA A 92 4.95 -0.76 -19.95
N VAL A 93 4.48 -0.46 -18.73
CA VAL A 93 5.36 -0.07 -17.62
C VAL A 93 6.30 -1.22 -17.25
N CYS A 94 5.78 -2.44 -17.12
CA CYS A 94 6.56 -3.62 -16.78
C CYS A 94 7.62 -3.94 -17.83
N ASP A 95 7.30 -3.89 -19.13
CA ASP A 95 8.24 -4.19 -20.20
C ASP A 95 9.41 -3.19 -20.25
N VAL A 96 9.14 -1.93 -19.95
CA VAL A 96 10.21 -0.94 -19.83
C VAL A 96 11.06 -1.17 -18.59
N LEU A 97 10.43 -1.49 -17.46
CA LEU A 97 11.14 -1.81 -16.21
C LEU A 97 12.03 -3.06 -16.32
N LYS A 98 11.68 -4.05 -17.17
CA LYS A 98 12.57 -5.20 -17.47
C LYS A 98 13.94 -4.76 -17.98
N SER A 99 13.96 -3.71 -18.81
CA SER A 99 15.17 -3.19 -19.46
C SER A 99 15.82 -2.00 -18.73
N ASN A 100 15.08 -1.33 -17.85
CA ASN A 100 15.58 -0.17 -17.13
C ASN A 100 16.43 -0.60 -15.93
N LEU A 101 17.70 -0.20 -15.94
CA LEU A 101 18.67 -0.58 -14.92
C LEU A 101 18.89 0.48 -13.83
N THR A 102 18.02 1.48 -13.74
CA THR A 102 18.24 2.65 -12.88
C THR A 102 17.17 2.81 -11.81
N ILE A 103 15.93 2.43 -12.10
CA ILE A 103 14.82 2.56 -11.16
C ILE A 103 14.92 1.47 -10.08
N GLY A 104 15.07 1.91 -8.82
CA GLY A 104 15.11 1.05 -7.65
C GLY A 104 13.79 1.01 -6.85
N HIS A 105 12.97 2.06 -6.97
CA HIS A 105 11.73 2.22 -6.19
C HIS A 105 10.53 2.49 -7.11
N VAL A 106 9.49 1.66 -6.99
CA VAL A 106 8.26 1.79 -7.77
C VAL A 106 7.03 1.70 -6.84
N ASP A 107 6.21 2.76 -6.81
CA ASP A 107 4.94 2.76 -6.08
C ASP A 107 3.77 2.74 -7.06
N LEU A 108 3.02 1.63 -7.07
CA LEU A 108 1.82 1.38 -7.87
C LEU A 108 0.58 1.19 -6.98
N ARG A 109 0.60 1.72 -5.75
CA ARG A 109 -0.51 1.58 -4.80
C ARG A 109 -1.81 2.17 -5.36
N ASN A 110 -2.92 1.44 -5.22
CA ASN A 110 -4.25 1.86 -5.67
C ASN A 110 -4.26 2.33 -7.14
N ASN A 111 -3.78 1.47 -8.04
CA ASN A 111 -3.77 1.68 -9.49
C ASN A 111 -4.77 0.81 -10.25
N ARG A 112 -5.60 0.05 -9.54
CA ARG A 112 -6.54 -0.95 -10.10
C ARG A 112 -5.84 -2.07 -10.87
N VAL A 113 -4.63 -2.46 -10.48
CA VAL A 113 -3.92 -3.59 -11.08
C VAL A 113 -4.69 -4.88 -10.80
N ASN A 114 -5.14 -5.57 -11.84
CA ASN A 114 -5.87 -6.83 -11.74
C ASN A 114 -4.94 -8.06 -11.82
N ASN A 115 -5.51 -9.27 -11.75
CA ASN A 115 -4.77 -10.54 -11.88
C ASN A 115 -3.96 -10.65 -13.20
N VAL A 116 -4.46 -10.11 -14.31
CA VAL A 116 -3.71 -10.08 -15.58
C VAL A 116 -2.51 -9.14 -15.49
N GLY A 117 -2.70 -7.95 -14.95
CA GLY A 117 -1.62 -7.00 -14.66
C GLY A 117 -0.56 -7.59 -13.74
N ALA A 118 -0.97 -8.35 -12.72
CA ALA A 118 -0.07 -9.03 -11.78
C ALA A 118 0.88 -10.02 -12.47
N LYS A 119 0.43 -10.71 -13.53
CA LYS A 119 1.27 -11.62 -14.32
C LYS A 119 2.44 -10.88 -14.97
N TYR A 120 2.18 -9.73 -15.59
CA TYR A 120 3.24 -8.90 -16.16
C TYR A 120 4.23 -8.40 -15.11
N VAL A 121 3.74 -8.08 -13.91
CA VAL A 121 4.62 -7.70 -12.80
C VAL A 121 5.50 -8.88 -12.37
N GLY A 122 4.95 -10.09 -12.25
CA GLY A 122 5.71 -11.31 -11.95
C GLY A 122 6.81 -11.59 -12.96
N GLU A 123 6.49 -11.55 -14.26
CA GLU A 123 7.47 -11.71 -15.34
C GLU A 123 8.56 -10.64 -15.32
N MET A 124 8.18 -9.40 -15.03
CA MET A 124 9.14 -8.31 -14.90
C MET A 124 10.08 -8.51 -13.72
N LEU A 125 9.55 -8.90 -12.56
CA LEU A 125 10.37 -9.18 -11.37
C LEU A 125 11.33 -10.36 -11.61
N ALA A 126 10.93 -11.38 -12.38
CA ALA A 126 11.79 -12.51 -12.71
C ALA A 126 13.08 -12.10 -13.43
N THR A 127 13.05 -11.00 -14.18
CA THR A 127 14.13 -10.56 -15.07
C THR A 127 14.82 -9.27 -14.63
N ASN A 128 14.10 -8.37 -13.96
CA ASN A 128 14.65 -7.13 -13.44
C ASN A 128 15.62 -7.40 -12.27
N THR A 129 16.75 -6.69 -12.27
CA THR A 129 17.82 -6.84 -11.26
C THR A 129 18.13 -5.55 -10.50
N THR A 130 17.25 -4.56 -10.56
CA THR A 130 17.52 -3.19 -10.09
C THR A 130 16.49 -2.66 -9.11
N ILE A 131 15.24 -3.10 -9.25
CA ILE A 131 14.16 -2.77 -8.33
C ILE A 131 14.43 -3.47 -6.99
N THR A 132 14.45 -2.66 -5.94
CA THR A 132 14.65 -3.07 -4.55
C THR A 132 13.38 -2.90 -3.72
N HIS A 133 12.53 -1.94 -4.07
CA HIS A 133 11.27 -1.66 -3.37
C HIS A 133 10.13 -1.52 -4.36
N MET A 134 9.05 -2.26 -4.13
CA MET A 134 7.83 -2.20 -4.91
C MET A 134 6.61 -2.17 -4.00
N ASP A 135 5.67 -1.26 -4.27
CA ASP A 135 4.40 -1.22 -3.55
C ASP A 135 3.24 -1.47 -4.52
N LEU A 136 2.51 -2.56 -4.28
CA LEU A 136 1.33 -2.97 -5.04
C LEU A 136 0.08 -2.98 -4.16
N SER A 137 0.12 -2.38 -2.97
CA SER A 137 -0.98 -2.37 -2.02
C SER A 137 -2.26 -1.76 -2.61
N TRP A 138 -3.41 -2.18 -2.11
CA TRP A 138 -4.73 -1.69 -2.53
C TRP A 138 -5.00 -1.86 -4.03
N ASN A 139 -4.53 -2.96 -4.62
CA ASN A 139 -4.88 -3.39 -5.98
C ASN A 139 -5.78 -4.65 -5.95
N ASP A 140 -6.22 -5.16 -7.10
CA ASP A 140 -7.09 -6.34 -7.17
C ASP A 140 -6.37 -7.53 -7.83
N LEU A 141 -5.20 -7.89 -7.29
CA LEU A 141 -4.34 -8.91 -7.86
C LEU A 141 -4.99 -10.31 -7.80
N GLY A 142 -5.73 -10.58 -6.72
CA GLY A 142 -6.33 -11.89 -6.46
C GLY A 142 -5.29 -12.97 -6.14
N VAL A 143 -5.77 -14.21 -5.95
CA VAL A 143 -4.91 -15.37 -5.65
C VAL A 143 -3.99 -15.69 -6.83
N ASP A 144 -4.53 -15.71 -8.04
CA ASP A 144 -3.75 -15.98 -9.27
C ASP A 144 -2.63 -14.95 -9.49
N GLY A 145 -2.91 -13.67 -9.20
CA GLY A 145 -1.90 -12.62 -9.29
C GLY A 145 -0.81 -12.77 -8.23
N GLY A 146 -1.17 -13.24 -7.03
CA GLY A 146 -0.21 -13.62 -5.98
C GLY A 146 0.72 -14.75 -6.39
N ILE A 147 0.19 -15.81 -7.02
CA ILE A 147 0.98 -16.93 -7.53
C ILE A 147 1.96 -16.45 -8.60
N ALA A 148 1.51 -15.61 -9.54
CA ALA A 148 2.38 -15.06 -10.58
C ALA A 148 3.52 -14.20 -10.03
N LEU A 149 3.24 -13.39 -9.00
CA LEU A 149 4.28 -12.64 -8.28
C LEU A 149 5.28 -13.57 -7.59
N LEU A 150 4.78 -14.64 -6.94
CA LEU A 150 5.61 -15.62 -6.26
C LEU A 150 6.57 -16.32 -7.24
N ASP A 151 6.06 -16.76 -8.39
CA ASP A 151 6.89 -17.40 -9.42
C ASP A 151 7.97 -16.48 -9.96
N GLY A 152 7.67 -15.20 -10.16
CA GLY A 152 8.67 -14.20 -10.52
C GLY A 152 9.73 -13.99 -9.42
N LEU A 153 9.30 -13.90 -8.17
CA LEU A 153 10.18 -13.65 -7.02
C LEU A 153 11.11 -14.81 -6.69
N LYS A 154 10.76 -16.06 -7.06
CA LYS A 154 11.68 -17.21 -6.91
C LYS A 154 12.99 -16.97 -7.65
N HIS A 155 12.90 -16.35 -8.84
CA HIS A 155 14.04 -16.01 -9.70
C HIS A 155 14.67 -14.65 -9.37
N ASN A 156 13.93 -13.76 -8.71
CA ASN A 156 14.44 -12.47 -8.31
C ASN A 156 15.27 -12.54 -7.01
N SER A 157 16.42 -11.86 -7.00
CA SER A 157 17.30 -11.75 -5.82
C SER A 157 17.56 -10.32 -5.34
N THR A 158 16.89 -9.33 -5.95
CA THR A 158 17.17 -7.90 -5.74
C THR A 158 16.06 -7.17 -5.00
N LEU A 159 14.81 -7.63 -5.12
CA LEU A 159 13.68 -7.07 -4.42
C LEU A 159 13.79 -7.38 -2.93
N VAL A 160 13.83 -6.32 -2.13
CA VAL A 160 14.03 -6.31 -0.69
C VAL A 160 12.72 -6.01 0.03
N ASP A 161 11.85 -5.19 -0.56
CA ASP A 161 10.54 -4.87 0.00
C ASP A 161 9.45 -4.93 -1.07
N CYS A 162 8.39 -5.70 -0.78
CA CYS A 162 7.19 -5.78 -1.61
C CYS A 162 5.96 -5.65 -0.71
N GLN A 163 5.22 -4.55 -0.86
CA GLN A 163 4.00 -4.32 -0.08
C GLN A 163 2.79 -4.78 -0.89
N LEU A 164 2.01 -5.71 -0.30
CA LEU A 164 0.84 -6.34 -0.94
C LEU A 164 -0.45 -6.12 -0.13
N SER A 165 -0.45 -5.24 0.87
CA SER A 165 -1.59 -5.02 1.77
C SER A 165 -2.86 -4.65 0.99
N GLY A 166 -3.98 -5.32 1.30
CA GLY A 166 -5.26 -5.03 0.63
C GLY A 166 -5.33 -5.46 -0.84
N SER A 167 -4.46 -6.37 -1.30
CA SER A 167 -4.42 -6.80 -2.72
C SER A 167 -5.18 -8.09 -3.05
N LYS A 168 -5.95 -8.61 -2.09
CA LYS A 168 -6.68 -9.90 -2.15
C LYS A 168 -5.80 -11.10 -2.55
N VAL A 169 -4.52 -11.05 -2.19
CA VAL A 169 -3.58 -12.16 -2.34
C VAL A 169 -3.84 -13.16 -1.21
N GLY A 170 -3.79 -14.46 -1.51
CA GLY A 170 -3.96 -15.51 -0.49
C GLY A 170 -2.86 -15.46 0.57
N GLU A 171 -3.21 -15.76 1.83
CA GLU A 171 -2.27 -15.68 2.95
C GLU A 171 -1.04 -16.57 2.75
N GLU A 172 -1.20 -17.77 2.20
CA GLU A 172 -0.08 -18.68 1.88
C GLU A 172 0.94 -18.02 0.93
N CYS A 173 0.46 -17.33 -0.12
CA CYS A 173 1.31 -16.60 -1.05
C CYS A 173 2.04 -15.44 -0.35
N LEU A 174 1.40 -14.74 0.59
CA LEU A 174 2.04 -13.64 1.34
C LEU A 174 3.18 -14.15 2.23
N HIS A 175 3.01 -15.30 2.89
CA HIS A 175 4.05 -15.90 3.71
C HIS A 175 5.28 -16.28 2.88
N GLU A 176 5.08 -16.91 1.73
CA GLU A 176 6.17 -17.29 0.83
C GLU A 176 6.87 -16.08 0.22
N VAL A 177 6.11 -15.06 -0.19
CA VAL A 177 6.70 -13.79 -0.65
C VAL A 177 7.55 -13.16 0.46
N ALA A 178 7.07 -13.11 1.70
CA ALA A 178 7.82 -12.57 2.83
C ALA A 178 9.11 -13.37 3.10
N PHE A 179 9.07 -14.71 2.97
CA PHE A 179 10.24 -15.56 3.10
C PHE A 179 11.30 -15.25 2.02
N LEU A 180 10.89 -15.12 0.76
CA LEU A 180 11.79 -14.78 -0.35
C LEU A 180 12.40 -13.37 -0.20
N LEU A 181 11.61 -12.39 0.24
CA LEU A 181 12.12 -11.04 0.53
C LEU A 181 13.14 -11.04 1.67
N ARG A 182 12.93 -11.87 2.71
CA ARG A 182 13.90 -12.04 3.80
C ARG A 182 15.21 -12.64 3.31
N ARG A 183 15.16 -13.64 2.40
CA ARG A 183 16.35 -14.20 1.73
C ARG A 183 17.12 -13.12 0.97
N ASN A 184 16.41 -12.27 0.23
CA ASN A 184 17.02 -11.19 -0.55
C ASN A 184 17.62 -10.11 0.36
N ARG A 185 16.96 -9.74 1.46
CA ARG A 185 17.50 -8.84 2.51
C ARG A 185 18.80 -9.36 3.11
N ALA A 186 18.84 -10.64 3.48
CA ALA A 186 20.04 -11.25 4.05
C ALA A 186 21.19 -11.25 3.03
N SER A 187 20.90 -11.54 1.77
CA SER A 187 21.90 -11.50 0.68
C SER A 187 22.40 -10.07 0.41
N ALA A 188 21.54 -9.06 0.46
CA ALA A 188 21.91 -7.67 0.33
C ALA A 188 22.77 -7.18 1.52
N ALA A 189 22.42 -7.58 2.75
CA ALA A 189 23.19 -7.26 3.95
C ALA A 189 24.58 -7.92 3.93
N TYR A 190 24.70 -9.15 3.42
CA TYR A 190 25.98 -9.81 3.24
C TYR A 190 26.87 -9.07 2.22
N LYS A 191 26.31 -8.64 1.09
CA LYS A 191 27.03 -7.83 0.08
C LYS A 191 27.45 -6.44 0.59
N ALA A 192 26.73 -5.89 1.57
CA ALA A 192 27.03 -4.59 2.16
C ALA A 192 28.07 -4.66 3.32
N SER A 193 28.46 -5.85 3.77
CA SER A 193 29.45 -6.03 4.84
C SER A 193 30.88 -5.85 4.32
N PRO A 194 31.76 -5.08 5.00
CA PRO A 194 33.13 -4.80 4.54
C PRO A 194 34.02 -6.05 4.37
N ASN A 195 33.64 -7.19 4.96
CA ASN A 195 34.45 -8.42 4.95
C ASN A 195 34.31 -9.25 3.67
N ALA A 196 33.46 -8.86 2.71
CA ALA A 196 33.22 -9.65 1.50
C ALA A 196 34.39 -9.62 0.48
N THR A 197 35.28 -8.62 0.53
CA THR A 197 36.42 -8.51 -0.40
C THR A 197 37.65 -9.34 -0.02
N GLY A 198 37.67 -9.97 1.17
CA GLY A 198 38.82 -10.75 1.65
C GLY A 198 38.81 -12.24 1.32
N ALA A 199 37.69 -12.79 0.83
CA ALA A 199 37.51 -14.26 0.73
C ALA A 199 37.55 -14.85 -0.69
N GLN A 200 37.88 -14.04 -1.72
CA GLN A 200 37.87 -14.49 -3.12
C GLN A 200 39.24 -14.89 -3.71
N MET A 201 40.28 -15.09 -2.90
CA MET A 201 41.58 -15.58 -3.39
C MET A 201 42.02 -16.97 -2.89
N ALA A 202 41.16 -17.74 -2.20
CA ALA A 202 41.54 -19.06 -1.67
C ALA A 202 40.56 -20.16 -2.09
N ALA A 203 40.46 -20.42 -3.39
CA ALA A 203 39.83 -21.65 -3.88
C ALA A 203 40.36 -22.02 -5.28
N ALA A 204 41.63 -22.41 -5.36
CA ALA A 204 42.14 -23.21 -6.46
C ALA A 204 43.36 -24.01 -5.97
N ASP A 205 43.12 -25.25 -5.53
CA ASP A 205 43.98 -26.41 -5.82
C ASP A 205 43.41 -27.70 -5.17
N PRO A 206 43.05 -28.73 -5.97
CA PRO A 206 42.74 -30.05 -5.46
C PRO A 206 43.90 -31.00 -5.79
N LYS A 207 44.69 -31.40 -4.78
CA LYS A 207 45.55 -32.60 -4.81
C LYS A 207 46.14 -32.82 -3.42
N THR A 208 45.66 -33.84 -2.72
CA THR A 208 46.47 -35.02 -2.37
C THR A 208 45.59 -36.06 -1.68
N LYS A 209 45.64 -37.24 -2.27
CA LYS A 209 45.07 -38.52 -1.86
C LYS A 209 46.10 -39.25 -0.99
N ASP A 210 45.57 -40.16 -0.19
CA ASP A 210 46.18 -41.39 0.32
C ASP A 210 47.18 -41.33 1.49
N LEU A 211 46.81 -42.04 2.56
CA LEU A 211 47.47 -43.24 3.11
C LEU A 211 46.83 -43.53 4.50
N ALA A 212 45.81 -44.40 4.56
CA ALA A 212 45.88 -45.85 4.79
C ALA A 212 45.78 -46.24 6.28
N ARG A 213 44.76 -47.08 6.58
CA ARG A 213 44.51 -47.82 7.85
C ARG A 213 45.54 -48.95 8.03
N PRO A 214 45.56 -49.68 9.17
CA PRO A 214 44.70 -50.88 9.31
C PRO A 214 44.21 -51.13 10.78
N ASP A 215 42.97 -51.61 10.97
CA ASP A 215 42.57 -53.00 11.37
C ASP A 215 42.61 -53.22 12.91
N THR A 216 41.76 -53.97 13.62
CA THR A 216 40.74 -55.00 13.30
C THR A 216 39.84 -55.23 14.53
N THR A 217 38.57 -55.57 14.27
CA THR A 217 37.67 -56.50 14.99
C THR A 217 37.72 -56.64 16.54
N SER A 218 36.58 -56.41 17.21
CA SER A 218 35.64 -57.48 17.62
C SER A 218 34.67 -57.05 18.75
N ARG A 219 33.49 -57.70 18.73
CA ARG A 219 32.58 -58.00 19.86
C ARG A 219 31.50 -56.98 20.31
N SER A 220 30.28 -57.28 19.81
CA SER A 220 29.03 -57.55 20.56
C SER A 220 28.36 -56.46 21.42
N MET A 221 27.13 -56.13 21.00
CA MET A 221 25.99 -55.57 21.77
C MET A 221 25.52 -56.53 22.91
N PRO A 222 24.47 -56.27 23.75
CA PRO A 222 23.64 -55.06 23.98
C PRO A 222 23.31 -54.75 25.48
N GLY A 223 22.70 -53.58 25.74
CA GLY A 223 21.59 -53.40 26.71
C GLY A 223 21.90 -53.18 28.20
N GLY A 224 21.18 -52.26 28.85
CA GLY A 224 21.04 -52.24 30.32
C GLY A 224 21.00 -50.86 30.98
N VAL A 225 19.78 -50.37 31.19
CA VAL A 225 19.29 -49.46 32.24
C VAL A 225 20.29 -49.06 33.34
N VAL A 226 20.56 -47.75 33.50
CA VAL A 226 21.22 -47.21 34.70
C VAL A 226 20.16 -46.59 35.60
N VAL A 227 19.89 -47.30 36.71
CA VAL A 227 19.13 -46.81 37.87
C VAL A 227 20.09 -46.11 38.81
N ASP A 228 19.63 -44.97 39.31
CA ASP A 228 20.08 -44.21 40.48
C ASP A 228 20.56 -45.08 41.65
N GLN A 229 21.73 -44.73 42.21
CA GLN A 229 21.91 -44.71 43.66
C GLN A 229 23.21 -44.00 44.06
N SER A 230 23.04 -42.84 44.68
CA SER A 230 24.05 -42.19 45.52
C SER A 230 24.23 -42.95 46.85
N PRO A 231 25.43 -43.02 47.44
CA PRO A 231 25.57 -43.17 48.88
C PRO A 231 25.99 -41.85 49.52
N LYS A 232 25.15 -41.38 50.44
CA LYS A 232 25.48 -40.37 51.46
C LYS A 232 26.48 -40.96 52.45
N VAL A 233 27.57 -40.25 52.73
CA VAL A 233 28.39 -40.48 53.94
C VAL A 233 28.44 -39.19 54.76
N LYS A 234 28.04 -39.31 56.02
CA LYS A 234 28.00 -38.24 57.03
C LYS A 234 29.37 -38.03 57.67
N GLY A 235 29.71 -36.77 57.90
CA GLY A 235 30.35 -36.24 59.11
C GLY A 235 31.66 -36.88 59.58
N ALA A 236 32.78 -36.24 59.24
CA ALA A 236 33.94 -36.15 60.12
C ALA A 236 34.58 -34.77 59.94
N ASN A 237 34.61 -33.98 61.02
CA ASN A 237 35.42 -32.77 61.11
C ASN A 237 36.88 -33.15 60.86
N ARG A 238 37.37 -32.84 59.67
CA ARG A 238 38.78 -32.97 59.32
C ARG A 238 39.10 -31.73 58.50
N ALA A 239 40.01 -30.92 59.01
CA ALA A 239 40.46 -29.68 58.40
C ALA A 239 40.52 -29.82 56.88
N SER A 240 39.95 -28.86 56.16
CA SER A 240 39.90 -28.85 54.70
C SER A 240 41.32 -28.91 54.15
N TRP A 241 41.78 -30.12 53.82
CA TRP A 241 43.00 -30.31 53.04
C TRP A 241 42.62 -30.01 51.61
N THR A 242 42.99 -28.83 51.12
CA THR A 242 42.75 -28.51 49.72
C THR A 242 43.69 -29.37 48.87
N ALA A 243 43.26 -29.75 47.66
CA ALA A 243 44.11 -30.55 46.76
C ALA A 243 45.47 -29.88 46.46
N LYS A 244 45.54 -28.54 46.57
CA LYS A 244 46.80 -27.78 46.50
C LYS A 244 47.75 -28.12 47.66
N ASP A 245 47.23 -28.32 48.86
CA ASP A 245 48.05 -28.65 50.03
C ASP A 245 48.63 -30.07 49.92
N SER A 246 47.87 -31.03 49.38
CA SER A 246 48.37 -32.40 49.11
C SER A 246 49.48 -32.43 48.06
N SER A 247 49.36 -31.66 46.98
CA SER A 247 50.41 -31.55 45.95
C SER A 247 51.67 -30.89 46.50
N THR A 248 51.52 -29.86 47.34
CA THR A 248 52.65 -29.14 47.95
C THR A 248 53.34 -29.97 49.03
N LEU A 249 52.59 -30.77 49.80
CA LEU A 249 53.14 -31.69 50.80
C LEU A 249 53.88 -32.86 50.15
N MET A 250 53.34 -33.40 49.05
CA MET A 250 53.97 -34.48 48.28
C MET A 250 55.25 -33.98 47.60
N LEU A 251 55.25 -32.76 47.03
CA LEU A 251 56.46 -32.11 46.54
C LEU A 251 57.48 -31.82 47.65
N ARG A 252 57.03 -31.39 48.84
CA ARG A 252 57.91 -31.14 50.00
C ARG A 252 58.48 -32.44 50.59
N LEU A 253 57.73 -33.54 50.59
CA LEU A 253 58.22 -34.86 51.00
C LEU A 253 59.27 -35.38 49.99
N MET A 254 58.97 -35.28 48.69
CA MET A 254 59.93 -35.62 47.62
C MET A 254 61.17 -34.70 47.63
N MET A 255 61.03 -33.45 48.09
CA MET A 255 62.16 -32.54 48.30
C MET A 255 62.93 -32.80 49.60
N LYS A 256 62.30 -33.37 50.63
CA LYS A 256 62.96 -33.70 51.91
C LYS A 256 63.77 -34.99 51.82
N GLU A 257 63.46 -35.87 50.87
CA GLU A 257 64.33 -36.99 50.47
C GLU A 257 65.56 -36.54 49.64
N ARG A 258 65.69 -35.25 49.27
CA ARG A 258 66.78 -34.72 48.41
C ARG A 258 68.14 -34.50 49.09
N GLU A 259 68.33 -34.86 50.35
CA GLU A 259 69.69 -34.78 50.92
C GLU A 259 70.63 -35.89 50.43
N GLN A 260 70.17 -36.84 49.59
CA GLN A 260 71.02 -37.93 49.06
C GLN A 260 70.77 -38.36 47.60
N VAL A 261 70.41 -37.47 46.67
CA VAL A 261 70.06 -37.89 45.30
C VAL A 261 71.04 -37.37 44.24
N LEU A 262 71.45 -38.27 43.33
CA LEU A 262 72.39 -38.06 42.23
C LEU A 262 71.89 -37.02 41.19
N PRO A 263 72.79 -36.36 40.44
CA PRO A 263 72.43 -35.25 39.54
C PRO A 263 71.46 -35.59 38.39
N GLU A 264 71.41 -36.84 37.94
CA GLU A 264 70.56 -37.29 36.83
C GLU A 264 69.06 -37.34 37.21
N ASP A 265 68.75 -37.76 38.44
CA ASP A 265 67.37 -37.84 38.93
C ASP A 265 66.76 -36.45 39.13
N LYS A 266 67.59 -35.43 39.39
CA LYS A 266 67.14 -34.04 39.56
C LYS A 266 66.50 -33.49 38.28
N LEU A 267 67.03 -33.85 37.10
CA LEU A 267 66.48 -33.46 35.80
C LEU A 267 65.14 -34.18 35.53
N PHE A 268 65.06 -35.46 35.87
CA PHE A 268 63.83 -36.25 35.74
C PHE A 268 62.69 -35.68 36.60
N TYR A 269 62.96 -35.35 37.86
CA TYR A 269 61.95 -34.72 38.73
C TYR A 269 61.55 -33.31 38.27
N GLN A 270 62.47 -32.55 37.66
CA GLN A 270 62.14 -31.25 37.08
C GLN A 270 61.19 -31.39 35.88
N GLN A 271 61.43 -32.36 35.00
CA GLN A 271 60.55 -32.66 33.87
C GLN A 271 59.16 -33.12 34.34
N ILE A 272 59.10 -33.93 35.39
CA ILE A 272 57.82 -34.35 35.99
C ILE A 272 57.07 -33.15 36.57
N ALA A 273 57.75 -32.27 37.30
CA ALA A 273 57.12 -31.07 37.86
C ALA A 273 56.57 -30.16 36.75
N GLU A 274 57.35 -29.91 35.69
CA GLU A 274 56.90 -29.13 34.53
C GLU A 274 55.71 -29.79 33.80
N HIS A 275 55.67 -31.12 33.72
CA HIS A 275 54.56 -31.84 33.12
C HIS A 275 53.29 -31.76 33.97
N ILE A 276 53.42 -31.87 35.30
CA ILE A 276 52.32 -31.69 36.25
C ILE A 276 51.76 -30.27 36.16
N ASP A 277 52.62 -29.25 36.09
CA ASP A 277 52.19 -27.85 35.97
C ASP A 277 51.45 -27.59 34.65
N LYS A 278 51.92 -28.16 33.53
CA LYS A 278 51.23 -28.11 32.24
C LYS A 278 49.85 -28.77 32.32
N MET A 279 49.75 -29.97 32.91
CA MET A 279 48.48 -30.67 33.11
C MET A 279 47.51 -29.89 34.01
N LEU A 280 47.99 -29.25 35.07
CA LEU A 280 47.19 -28.42 35.95
C LEU A 280 46.68 -27.15 35.24
N LEU A 281 47.50 -26.55 34.39
CA LEU A 281 47.10 -25.40 33.57
C LEU A 281 46.06 -25.79 32.52
N GLU A 282 46.24 -26.94 31.86
CA GLU A 282 45.28 -27.47 30.87
C GLU A 282 43.94 -27.84 31.53
N THR A 283 43.97 -28.53 32.67
CA THR A 283 42.74 -28.84 33.42
C THR A 283 42.05 -27.58 33.95
N GLY A 284 42.81 -26.55 34.33
CA GLY A 284 42.27 -25.23 34.67
C GLY A 284 41.58 -24.55 33.48
N LYS A 285 42.21 -24.54 32.30
CA LYS A 285 41.65 -24.01 31.06
C LYS A 285 40.39 -24.76 30.62
N HIS A 286 40.38 -26.10 30.72
CA HIS A 286 39.21 -26.91 30.41
C HIS A 286 38.04 -26.64 31.37
N LYS A 287 38.31 -26.44 32.66
CA LYS A 287 37.28 -26.06 33.63
C LYS A 287 36.73 -24.65 33.36
N GLN A 288 37.60 -23.69 33.08
CA GLN A 288 37.16 -22.33 32.72
C GLN A 288 36.34 -22.34 31.43
N GLY A 289 36.79 -23.05 30.39
CA GLY A 289 36.05 -23.18 29.13
C GLY A 289 34.69 -23.85 29.28
N ARG A 290 34.53 -24.79 30.23
CA ARG A 290 33.23 -25.37 30.58
C ARG A 290 32.30 -24.34 31.24
N VAL A 291 32.80 -23.59 32.22
CA VAL A 291 32.01 -22.55 32.92
C VAL A 291 31.60 -21.45 31.94
N ASP A 292 32.53 -20.96 31.13
CA ASP A 292 32.26 -19.94 30.12
C ASP A 292 31.25 -20.44 29.06
N GLY A 293 31.30 -21.74 28.72
CA GLY A 293 30.34 -22.39 27.82
C GLY A 293 28.94 -22.46 28.42
N GLU A 294 28.83 -22.94 29.66
CA GLU A 294 27.56 -23.03 30.41
C GLU A 294 26.93 -21.63 30.62
N GLU A 295 27.74 -20.60 30.88
CA GLU A 295 27.27 -19.21 30.99
C GLU A 295 26.77 -18.64 29.65
N ARG A 296 27.47 -18.92 28.54
CA ARG A 296 27.03 -18.50 27.21
C ARG A 296 25.71 -19.15 26.80
N GLU A 297 25.51 -20.43 27.12
CA GLU A 297 24.24 -21.12 26.87
C GLU A 297 23.10 -20.55 27.71
N LYS A 298 23.35 -20.22 28.99
CA LYS A 298 22.37 -19.53 29.86
C LYS A 298 22.00 -18.15 29.32
N LEU A 299 22.98 -17.34 28.91
CA LEU A 299 22.73 -16.03 28.29
C LEU A 299 21.97 -16.14 26.97
N SER A 300 22.30 -17.15 26.14
CA SER A 300 21.61 -17.40 24.87
C SER A 300 20.15 -17.82 25.08
N THR A 301 19.89 -18.73 26.01
CA THR A 301 18.54 -19.20 26.35
C THR A 301 17.72 -18.10 27.02
N GLN A 302 18.31 -17.32 27.93
CA GLN A 302 17.66 -16.16 28.53
C GLN A 302 17.32 -15.09 27.48
N GLY A 303 18.25 -14.79 26.55
CA GLY A 303 18.01 -13.84 25.46
C GLY A 303 16.96 -14.32 24.45
N PHE A 304 16.73 -15.64 24.33
CA PHE A 304 15.60 -16.18 23.58
C PHE A 304 14.28 -15.94 24.33
N LEU A 305 14.22 -16.28 25.62
CA LEU A 305 13.04 -16.09 26.46
C LEU A 305 12.63 -14.61 26.57
N GLU A 306 13.57 -13.69 26.71
CA GLU A 306 13.30 -12.25 26.76
C GLU A 306 12.76 -11.69 25.44
N ARG A 307 13.16 -12.29 24.30
CA ARG A 307 12.60 -11.93 22.99
C ARG A 307 11.19 -12.48 22.83
N GLU A 308 10.97 -13.73 23.23
CA GLU A 308 9.65 -14.36 23.23
C GLU A 308 8.65 -13.58 24.10
N GLN A 309 9.05 -13.20 25.31
CA GLN A 309 8.22 -12.38 26.20
C GLN A 309 7.91 -11.00 25.61
N ARG A 310 8.87 -10.38 24.91
CA ARG A 310 8.63 -9.14 24.17
C ARG A 310 7.59 -9.33 23.07
N TYR A 311 7.72 -10.38 22.27
CA TYR A 311 6.74 -10.67 21.22
C TYR A 311 5.35 -10.95 21.78
N ILE A 312 5.23 -11.70 22.87
CA ILE A 312 3.94 -11.94 23.54
C ILE A 312 3.30 -10.62 23.99
N LYS A 313 4.10 -9.70 24.55
CA LYS A 313 3.59 -8.39 24.98
C LYS A 313 3.17 -7.52 23.78
N GLU A 314 3.95 -7.52 22.72
CA GLU A 314 3.61 -6.80 21.48
C GLU A 314 2.33 -7.34 20.84
N ILE A 315 2.16 -8.67 20.80
CA ILE A 315 0.94 -9.32 20.31
C ILE A 315 -0.27 -8.90 21.15
N ARG A 316 -0.18 -8.95 22.48
CA ARG A 316 -1.27 -8.50 23.37
C ARG A 316 -1.65 -7.04 23.15
N ASN A 317 -0.65 -6.16 23.03
CA ASN A 317 -0.92 -4.74 22.74
C ASN A 317 -1.63 -4.58 21.39
N CYS A 318 -1.21 -5.32 20.37
CA CYS A 318 -1.88 -5.32 19.07
C CYS A 318 -3.32 -5.85 19.15
N GLU A 319 -3.56 -6.90 19.95
CA GLU A 319 -4.91 -7.44 20.20
C GLU A 319 -5.81 -6.41 20.90
N GLU A 320 -5.29 -5.68 21.88
CA GLU A 320 -6.02 -4.62 22.57
C GLU A 320 -6.38 -3.45 21.64
N GLU A 321 -5.44 -3.00 20.80
CA GLU A 321 -5.70 -1.96 19.80
C GLU A 321 -6.70 -2.43 18.74
N LEU A 322 -6.61 -3.69 18.31
CA LEU A 322 -7.58 -4.29 17.40
C LEU A 322 -8.98 -4.29 18.01
N GLN A 323 -9.11 -4.66 19.29
CA GLN A 323 -10.40 -4.64 19.98
C GLN A 323 -11.00 -3.23 20.08
N LYS A 324 -10.17 -2.21 20.32
CA LYS A 324 -10.61 -0.80 20.30
C LYS A 324 -11.16 -0.41 18.93
N VAL A 325 -10.45 -0.77 17.86
CA VAL A 325 -10.88 -0.49 16.48
C VAL A 325 -12.18 -1.22 16.13
N ILE A 326 -12.35 -2.47 16.58
CA ILE A 326 -13.59 -3.23 16.40
C ILE A 326 -14.75 -2.52 17.09
N ASN A 327 -14.58 -2.10 18.35
CA ASN A 327 -15.63 -1.38 19.08
C ASN A 327 -16.00 -0.05 18.41
N GLN A 328 -15.00 0.70 17.91
CA GLN A 328 -15.24 1.93 17.14
C GLN A 328 -16.00 1.66 15.84
N LYS A 329 -15.65 0.60 15.12
CA LYS A 329 -16.33 0.18 13.89
C LYS A 329 -17.80 -0.14 14.18
N GLU A 330 -18.09 -0.89 15.24
CA GLU A 330 -19.47 -1.22 15.62
C GLU A 330 -20.27 0.03 16.00
N GLN A 331 -19.66 0.98 16.70
CA GLN A 331 -20.31 2.26 17.01
C GLN A 331 -20.64 3.05 15.74
N LEU A 332 -19.68 3.19 14.81
CA LEU A 332 -19.89 3.87 13.54
C LEU A 332 -20.95 3.16 12.68
N GLN A 333 -21.01 1.83 12.71
CA GLN A 333 -22.06 1.06 12.02
C GLN A 333 -23.45 1.34 12.59
N LYS A 334 -23.59 1.46 13.92
CA LYS A 334 -24.87 1.84 14.56
C LYS A 334 -25.28 3.26 14.18
N GLU A 335 -24.34 4.21 14.17
CA GLU A 335 -24.61 5.58 13.73
C GLU A 335 -24.99 5.65 12.25
N LEU A 336 -24.33 4.88 11.39
CA LEU A 336 -24.65 4.80 9.97
C LEU A 336 -26.04 4.21 9.73
N ALA A 337 -26.40 3.16 10.45
CA ALA A 337 -27.74 2.57 10.40
C ALA A 337 -28.81 3.58 10.85
N GLY A 338 -28.56 4.32 11.94
CA GLY A 338 -29.45 5.40 12.38
C GLY A 338 -29.61 6.51 11.33
N LYS A 339 -28.52 6.98 10.75
CA LYS A 339 -28.54 8.00 9.68
C LYS A 339 -29.25 7.50 8.41
N SER A 340 -29.12 6.22 8.07
CA SER A 340 -29.79 5.62 6.91
C SER A 340 -31.31 5.64 7.07
N ILE A 341 -31.82 5.35 8.27
CA ILE A 341 -33.26 5.40 8.57
C ILE A 341 -33.78 6.84 8.47
N VAL A 342 -33.05 7.81 9.03
CA VAL A 342 -33.42 9.23 8.95
C VAL A 342 -33.41 9.71 7.50
N LEU A 343 -32.41 9.31 6.71
CA LEU A 343 -32.31 9.67 5.30
C LEU A 343 -33.47 9.10 4.48
N GLN A 344 -33.86 7.84 4.71
CA GLN A 344 -35.05 7.24 4.08
C GLN A 344 -36.31 8.02 4.42
N ARG A 345 -36.51 8.39 5.69
CA ARG A 345 -37.67 9.18 6.11
C ARG A 345 -37.71 10.55 5.43
N VAL A 346 -36.58 11.25 5.35
CA VAL A 346 -36.50 12.55 4.65
C VAL A 346 -36.75 12.39 3.15
N GLN A 347 -36.27 11.30 2.54
CA GLN A 347 -36.58 10.99 1.14
C GLN A 347 -38.07 10.76 0.92
N GLU A 348 -38.74 10.00 1.80
CA GLU A 348 -40.19 9.80 1.73
C GLU A 348 -40.95 11.12 1.89
N GLU A 349 -40.63 11.92 2.91
CA GLU A 349 -41.25 13.22 3.16
C GLU A 349 -41.04 14.20 1.97
N THR A 350 -39.83 14.23 1.39
CA THR A 350 -39.56 15.08 0.22
C THR A 350 -40.29 14.60 -1.03
N THR A 351 -40.39 13.28 -1.27
CA THR A 351 -41.17 12.77 -2.41
C THR A 351 -42.65 13.07 -2.29
N LEU A 352 -43.21 12.99 -1.08
CA LEU A 352 -44.61 13.36 -0.81
C LEU A 352 -44.83 14.86 -1.05
N SER A 353 -43.96 15.71 -0.49
CA SER A 353 -44.05 17.17 -0.67
C SER A 353 -43.92 17.59 -2.14
N VAL A 354 -43.02 16.96 -2.90
CA VAL A 354 -42.88 17.20 -4.35
C VAL A 354 -44.15 16.77 -5.08
N ARG A 355 -44.71 15.60 -4.76
CA ARG A 355 -45.94 15.11 -5.38
C ARG A 355 -47.12 16.04 -5.11
N GLU A 356 -47.27 16.52 -3.88
CA GLU A 356 -48.28 17.51 -3.52
C GLU A 356 -48.10 18.81 -4.30
N SER A 357 -46.87 19.32 -4.38
CA SER A 357 -46.55 20.53 -5.14
C SER A 357 -46.88 20.40 -6.62
N VAL A 358 -46.56 19.25 -7.25
CA VAL A 358 -46.93 18.96 -8.64
C VAL A 358 -48.45 18.93 -8.80
N SER A 359 -49.18 18.27 -7.90
CA SER A 359 -50.65 18.20 -7.96
C SER A 359 -51.33 19.57 -7.81
N VAL A 360 -50.74 20.48 -7.03
CA VAL A 360 -51.22 21.86 -6.89
C VAL A 360 -50.91 22.64 -8.17
N GLN A 361 -49.72 22.46 -8.75
CA GLN A 361 -49.34 23.11 -9.99
C GLN A 361 -50.23 22.67 -11.17
N GLU A 362 -50.52 21.36 -11.28
CA GLU A 362 -51.42 20.83 -12.32
C GLU A 362 -52.83 21.39 -12.20
N ARG A 363 -53.37 21.48 -10.97
CA ARG A 363 -54.66 22.14 -10.72
C ARG A 363 -54.64 23.62 -11.09
N GLY A 364 -53.58 24.34 -10.71
CA GLY A 364 -53.40 25.75 -11.07
C GLY A 364 -53.33 25.98 -12.58
N VAL A 365 -52.62 25.12 -13.32
CA VAL A 365 -52.55 25.17 -14.79
C VAL A 365 -53.92 24.87 -15.42
N ALA A 366 -54.67 23.90 -14.91
CA ALA A 366 -56.01 23.58 -15.40
C ALA A 366 -56.99 24.74 -15.20
N GLU A 367 -56.98 25.35 -14.00
CA GLU A 367 -57.78 26.54 -13.69
C GLU A 367 -57.40 27.73 -14.58
N GLU A 368 -56.10 27.97 -14.78
CA GLU A 368 -55.63 29.04 -15.68
C GLU A 368 -56.09 28.80 -17.13
N GLN A 369 -56.03 27.56 -17.61
CA GLN A 369 -56.51 27.20 -18.95
C GLN A 369 -58.02 27.41 -19.08
N GLN A 370 -58.79 27.05 -18.06
CA GLN A 370 -60.24 27.29 -18.04
C GLN A 370 -60.55 28.78 -18.06
N LEU A 371 -59.93 29.57 -17.19
CA LEU A 371 -60.10 31.03 -17.16
C LEU A 371 -59.68 31.69 -18.48
N ARG A 372 -58.61 31.22 -19.12
CA ARG A 372 -58.19 31.69 -20.45
C ARG A 372 -59.23 31.38 -21.53
N LYS A 373 -59.92 30.25 -21.43
CA LYS A 373 -61.00 29.89 -22.37
C LYS A 373 -62.21 30.80 -22.14
N GLU A 374 -62.66 30.93 -20.90
CA GLU A 374 -63.78 31.83 -20.53
C GLU A 374 -63.50 33.29 -20.92
N LEU A 375 -62.26 33.77 -20.76
CA LEU A 375 -61.87 35.10 -21.20
C LEU A 375 -61.93 35.26 -22.72
N LYS A 376 -61.52 34.25 -23.49
CA LYS A 376 -61.64 34.28 -24.96
C LYS A 376 -63.10 34.36 -25.41
N ASP A 377 -63.96 33.56 -24.79
CA ASP A 377 -65.39 33.53 -25.09
C ASP A 377 -66.02 34.90 -24.74
N ALA A 378 -65.71 35.46 -23.57
CA ALA A 378 -66.18 36.80 -23.18
C ALA A 378 -65.68 37.92 -24.09
N VAL A 379 -64.44 37.83 -24.60
CA VAL A 379 -63.89 38.80 -25.56
C VAL A 379 -64.62 38.69 -26.91
N PHE A 380 -64.97 37.47 -27.34
CA PHE A 380 -65.77 37.26 -28.54
C PHE A 380 -67.18 37.85 -28.38
N ASP A 381 -67.86 37.57 -27.28
CA ASP A 381 -69.19 38.11 -27.00
C ASP A 381 -69.18 39.64 -26.91
N LYS A 382 -68.16 40.22 -26.27
CA LYS A 382 -67.98 41.68 -26.23
C LYS A 382 -67.86 42.26 -27.63
N ARG A 383 -67.13 41.61 -28.53
CA ARG A 383 -66.95 42.07 -29.92
C ARG A 383 -68.27 42.00 -30.70
N ASP A 384 -69.01 40.90 -30.59
CA ASP A 384 -70.32 40.76 -31.23
C ASP A 384 -71.31 41.83 -30.73
N LEU A 385 -71.35 42.08 -29.43
CA LEU A 385 -72.17 43.14 -28.84
C LEU A 385 -71.76 44.54 -29.32
N GLN A 386 -70.46 44.80 -29.46
CA GLN A 386 -69.96 46.07 -30.02
C GLN A 386 -70.38 46.25 -31.48
N ASP A 387 -70.31 45.19 -32.29
CA ASP A 387 -70.73 45.22 -33.70
C ASP A 387 -72.25 45.46 -33.82
N ARG A 388 -73.06 44.81 -32.95
CA ARG A 388 -74.52 45.06 -32.88
C ARG A 388 -74.85 46.48 -32.42
N LEU A 389 -74.13 47.00 -31.42
CA LEU A 389 -74.30 48.38 -30.96
C LEU A 389 -73.95 49.38 -32.07
N ALA A 390 -72.88 49.14 -32.82
CA ALA A 390 -72.50 49.99 -33.95
C ALA A 390 -73.58 49.98 -35.06
N LEU A 391 -74.14 48.81 -35.37
CA LEU A 391 -75.24 48.69 -36.33
C LEU A 391 -76.49 49.46 -35.87
N ASN A 392 -76.93 49.22 -34.63
CA ASN A 392 -78.08 49.93 -34.05
C ASN A 392 -77.85 51.45 -33.99
N SER A 393 -76.63 51.90 -33.71
CA SER A 393 -76.28 53.32 -33.73
C SER A 393 -76.47 53.91 -35.13
N LYS A 394 -76.05 53.18 -36.17
CA LYS A 394 -76.20 53.60 -37.58
C LYS A 394 -77.67 53.62 -38.01
N ASP A 395 -78.45 52.63 -37.61
CA ASP A 395 -79.89 52.58 -37.89
C ASP A 395 -80.63 53.74 -37.19
N ASN A 396 -80.26 54.05 -35.94
CA ASN A 396 -80.80 55.22 -35.23
C ASN A 396 -80.42 56.55 -35.89
N GLU A 397 -79.19 56.68 -36.41
CA GLU A 397 -78.78 57.86 -37.18
C GLU A 397 -79.60 58.01 -38.47
N LEU A 398 -79.83 56.91 -39.21
CA LEU A 398 -80.67 56.89 -40.41
C LEU A 398 -82.12 57.31 -40.10
N LEU A 399 -82.72 56.73 -39.05
CA LEU A 399 -84.05 57.11 -38.57
C LEU A 399 -84.09 58.56 -38.11
N GLY A 400 -83.02 59.06 -37.50
CA GLY A 400 -82.85 60.47 -37.14
C GLY A 400 -82.93 61.38 -38.38
N GLN A 401 -82.15 61.07 -39.42
CA GLN A 401 -82.16 61.80 -40.69
C GLN A 401 -83.53 61.75 -41.39
N GLU A 402 -84.20 60.59 -41.37
CA GLU A 402 -85.53 60.43 -41.96
C GLU A 402 -86.59 61.23 -41.19
N ASN A 403 -86.55 61.22 -39.86
CA ASN A 403 -87.41 62.06 -39.03
C ASN A 403 -87.17 63.56 -39.29
N GLU A 404 -85.92 63.98 -39.49
CA GLU A 404 -85.61 65.37 -39.87
C GLU A 404 -86.18 65.72 -41.26
N ARG A 405 -86.05 64.82 -42.25
CA ARG A 405 -86.68 65.00 -43.56
C ARG A 405 -88.20 65.10 -43.47
N LEU A 406 -88.85 64.21 -42.72
CA LEU A 406 -90.29 64.24 -42.51
C LEU A 406 -90.73 65.54 -41.82
N ARG A 407 -90.00 66.00 -40.79
CA ARG A 407 -90.26 67.30 -40.14
C ARG A 407 -90.09 68.46 -41.12
N ALA A 408 -89.10 68.43 -42.01
CA ALA A 408 -88.94 69.43 -43.05
C ALA A 408 -90.11 69.43 -44.04
N HIS A 409 -90.60 68.25 -44.42
CA HIS A 409 -91.74 68.11 -45.32
C HIS A 409 -93.05 68.56 -44.68
N VAL A 410 -93.30 68.19 -43.42
CA VAL A 410 -94.44 68.71 -42.63
C VAL A 410 -94.37 70.23 -42.53
N LYS A 411 -93.19 70.82 -42.29
CA LYS A 411 -93.02 72.28 -42.29
C LYS A 411 -93.31 72.91 -43.65
N SER A 412 -92.96 72.26 -44.78
CA SER A 412 -93.32 72.77 -46.11
C SER A 412 -94.82 72.67 -46.35
N PHE A 413 -95.45 71.52 -46.06
CA PHE A 413 -96.90 71.38 -46.13
C PHE A 413 -97.63 72.38 -45.25
N GLN A 414 -97.13 72.67 -44.04
CA GLN A 414 -97.71 73.69 -43.17
C GLN A 414 -97.61 75.09 -43.81
N ARG A 415 -96.52 75.41 -44.51
CA ARG A 415 -96.41 76.66 -45.29
C ARG A 415 -97.41 76.66 -46.45
N ASP A 416 -97.49 75.59 -47.22
CA ASP A 416 -98.37 75.48 -48.37
C ASP A 416 -99.85 75.61 -47.95
N VAL A 417 -100.24 74.97 -46.84
CA VAL A 417 -101.58 75.11 -46.24
C VAL A 417 -101.85 76.54 -45.77
N ASN A 418 -100.86 77.19 -45.17
CA ASN A 418 -100.99 78.60 -44.75
C ASN A 418 -101.05 79.56 -45.95
N GLU A 419 -100.43 79.23 -47.09
CA GLU A 419 -100.53 79.99 -48.34
C GLU A 419 -101.89 79.80 -49.06
N ILE A 420 -102.53 78.63 -48.90
CA ILE A 420 -103.87 78.36 -49.46
C ILE A 420 -104.99 79.00 -48.61
N LEU A 421 -104.74 79.22 -47.31
CA LEU A 421 -105.69 79.81 -46.36
C LEU A 421 -105.59 81.35 -46.22
N ALA A 422 -104.70 81.99 -46.98
CA ALA A 422 -104.58 83.45 -47.12
C ALA A 422 -105.20 83.91 -48.43
#